data_AF-A0A1S3HCX6-F1
#
_entry.id   AF-A0A1S3HCX6-F1
#
_cell.length_a   1.000
_cell.length_b   1.000
_cell.length_c   1.000
_cell.angle_alpha   90.00
_cell.angle_beta   90.00
_cell.angle_gamma   90.00
#
_symmetry.space_group_name_H-M   'P 1'
#
loop_
_entity.id
_entity.type
_entity.pdbx_description
1 polymer ?
#
loop_
_entity_poly.entity_id
_entity_poly.type
_entity_poly.pdbx_seq_one_letter_code
_entity_poly.pdbx_strand_id
1 'polypeptide(L)'
;MASPGEEMADDIMGVAVFGTGRIGAIHFKHLMIMPDVEVLWLVEEDTQRGESLAKSHRSKARVVSPEHSEQVYADKRVSAVVVATPAATHEEIIQKSLKAGKAVFCEKPIDVSWKVVRRLYDEAEQAGKPLQCGFNRRFDPQLRHLQRRLLSGEIGKPMMAKTCSRDACPDMASAAAYSAAHGGYFLDSTVHDIDVMCWLLGEHPISVSCTVHTHDPVFMQHGDFDTIVAVLKFPSGVIGVIDQSRHAVYGHDQRVEVLGSNGMLTSENQHPSSVHHWTPEGVSGTPIVYNLHRYDSAYEEELKHFIKTAAGKESLELTGDHVVKVMQIATACRESAVRGQTIELNKLFA
;
A
#
# COMPACT_ATOMS: atom_id res chain seq x y z
N MET A 1 -16.00 -6.88 48.99
CA MET A 1 -14.55 -6.79 48.69
C MET A 1 -14.35 -7.53 47.38
N ALA A 2 -14.18 -6.79 46.29
CA ALA A 2 -13.86 -7.36 44.99
C ALA A 2 -12.40 -7.82 45.00
N SER A 3 -12.14 -9.02 44.50
CA SER A 3 -10.80 -9.59 44.34
C SER A 3 -9.96 -8.73 43.38
N PRO A 4 -8.76 -8.28 43.77
CA PRO A 4 -7.83 -7.65 42.86
C PRO A 4 -7.00 -8.74 42.14
N GLY A 5 -6.98 -8.71 40.81
CA GLY A 5 -5.98 -9.44 40.02
C GLY A 5 -6.53 -10.50 39.07
N GLU A 6 -7.22 -10.06 38.02
CA GLU A 6 -7.10 -10.67 36.69
C GLU A 6 -6.96 -9.50 35.71
N GLU A 7 -5.74 -8.93 35.62
CA GLU A 7 -5.34 -8.32 34.36
C GLU A 7 -5.39 -9.46 33.35
N MET A 8 -6.41 -9.45 32.48
CA MET A 8 -6.45 -10.30 31.30
C MET A 8 -5.11 -10.12 30.60
N ALA A 9 -4.33 -11.19 30.47
CA ALA A 9 -3.21 -11.19 29.53
C ALA A 9 -3.76 -10.63 28.21
N ASP A 10 -3.14 -9.59 27.64
CA ASP A 10 -3.50 -9.13 26.30
C ASP A 10 -3.51 -10.38 25.41
N ASP A 11 -4.70 -10.76 24.92
CA ASP A 11 -4.91 -12.00 24.18
C ASP A 11 -3.97 -11.99 22.97
N ILE A 12 -2.94 -12.85 22.98
CA ILE A 12 -1.96 -12.95 21.90
C ILE A 12 -2.72 -13.36 20.63
N MET A 13 -2.65 -12.53 19.59
CA MET A 13 -3.35 -12.79 18.34
C MET A 13 -2.58 -13.77 17.48
N GLY A 14 -3.17 -14.92 17.19
CA GLY A 14 -2.61 -15.86 16.22
C GLY A 14 -2.82 -15.36 14.79
N VAL A 15 -1.73 -15.25 14.03
CA VAL A 15 -1.70 -14.74 12.66
C VAL A 15 -1.15 -15.80 11.70
N ALA A 16 -1.68 -15.83 10.48
CA ALA A 16 -1.10 -16.56 9.36
C ALA A 16 -0.63 -15.61 8.26
N VAL A 17 0.50 -15.91 7.61
CA VAL A 17 1.02 -15.13 6.48
C VAL A 17 0.97 -15.98 5.21
N PHE A 18 0.24 -15.52 4.21
CA PHE A 18 0.20 -16.08 2.87
C PHE A 18 1.20 -15.34 1.98
N GLY A 19 2.17 -16.06 1.45
CA GLY A 19 3.27 -15.50 0.67
C GLY A 19 4.41 -14.99 1.55
N THR A 20 5.60 -15.55 1.34
CA THR A 20 6.86 -15.16 2.02
C THR A 20 7.89 -14.59 1.03
N GLY A 21 7.40 -14.09 -0.10
CA GLY A 21 8.20 -13.32 -1.05
C GLY A 21 8.67 -12.00 -0.45
N ARG A 22 9.15 -11.10 -1.30
CA ARG A 22 9.79 -9.84 -0.90
C ARG A 22 9.00 -9.01 0.12
N ILE A 23 7.69 -8.79 -0.12
CA ILE A 23 6.83 -8.02 0.78
C ILE A 23 6.35 -8.88 1.97
N GLY A 24 5.97 -10.13 1.73
CA GLY A 24 5.59 -11.06 2.79
C GLY A 24 6.67 -11.27 3.86
N ALA A 25 7.95 -11.27 3.48
CA ALA A 25 9.07 -11.33 4.41
C ALA A 25 9.22 -10.06 5.26
N ILE A 26 8.92 -8.88 4.71
CA ILE A 26 8.88 -7.62 5.46
C ILE A 26 7.75 -7.67 6.49
N HIS A 27 6.54 -8.05 6.08
CA HIS A 27 5.41 -8.22 6.99
C HIS A 27 5.69 -9.22 8.09
N PHE A 28 6.24 -10.39 7.74
CA PHE A 28 6.63 -11.41 8.72
C PHE A 28 7.64 -10.87 9.74
N LYS A 29 8.69 -10.16 9.29
CA LYS A 29 9.67 -9.53 10.19
C LYS A 29 9.00 -8.60 11.20
N HIS A 30 8.06 -7.75 10.76
CA HIS A 30 7.35 -6.85 11.67
C HIS A 30 6.40 -7.58 12.62
N LEU A 31 5.65 -8.58 12.14
CA LEU A 31 4.81 -9.41 13.01
C LEU A 31 5.62 -10.11 14.10
N MET A 32 6.84 -10.58 13.79
CA MET A 32 7.71 -11.27 14.75
C MET A 32 8.21 -10.40 15.90
N ILE A 33 8.12 -9.07 15.79
CA ILE A 33 8.52 -8.13 16.86
C ILE A 33 7.32 -7.51 17.59
N MET A 34 6.08 -7.85 17.19
CA MET A 34 4.88 -7.39 17.87
C MET A 34 4.59 -8.27 19.09
N PRO A 35 4.50 -7.70 20.31
CA PRO A 35 4.37 -8.49 21.53
C PRO A 35 2.99 -9.15 21.69
N ASP A 36 1.98 -8.64 21.01
CA ASP A 36 0.58 -9.08 21.01
C ASP A 36 0.24 -10.00 19.82
N VAL A 37 1.26 -10.53 19.12
CA VAL A 37 1.09 -11.37 17.94
C VAL A 37 1.91 -12.65 18.05
N GLU A 38 1.32 -13.77 17.64
CA GLU A 38 2.02 -15.02 17.37
C GLU A 38 1.78 -15.44 15.91
N VAL A 39 2.84 -15.53 15.11
CA VAL A 39 2.72 -16.09 13.75
C VAL A 39 2.67 -17.61 13.85
N LEU A 40 1.51 -18.18 13.57
CA LEU A 40 1.24 -19.62 13.68
C LEU A 40 1.51 -20.38 12.38
N TRP A 41 1.30 -19.72 11.23
CA TRP A 41 1.37 -20.34 9.92
C TRP A 41 2.05 -19.44 8.88
N LEU A 42 2.86 -20.06 8.03
CA LEU A 42 3.32 -19.50 6.77
C LEU A 42 2.79 -20.38 5.64
N VAL A 43 2.12 -19.76 4.66
CA VAL A 43 1.64 -20.45 3.46
C VAL A 43 2.49 -20.00 2.29
N GLU A 44 3.22 -20.93 1.69
CA GLU A 44 4.22 -20.63 0.67
C GLU A 44 4.37 -21.79 -0.32
N GLU A 45 4.41 -21.48 -1.62
CA GLU A 45 4.62 -22.47 -2.69
C GLU A 45 6.00 -23.14 -2.54
N ASP A 46 7.05 -22.32 -2.39
CA ASP A 46 8.39 -22.79 -2.02
C ASP A 46 8.51 -22.93 -0.49
N THR A 47 8.02 -24.05 0.03
CA THR A 47 8.03 -24.32 1.48
C THR A 47 9.42 -24.18 2.11
N GLN A 48 10.51 -24.47 1.40
CA GLN A 48 11.87 -24.29 1.91
C GLN A 48 12.20 -22.81 2.18
N ARG A 49 11.70 -21.89 1.34
CA ARG A 49 11.80 -20.44 1.57
C ARG A 49 11.08 -20.04 2.86
N GLY A 50 9.86 -20.52 3.05
CA GLY A 50 9.08 -20.25 4.26
C GLY A 50 9.77 -20.80 5.52
N GLU A 51 10.28 -22.03 5.47
CA GLU A 51 11.01 -22.66 6.57
C GLU A 51 12.30 -21.91 6.91
N SER A 52 13.04 -21.48 5.89
CA SER A 52 14.26 -20.69 6.06
C SER A 52 13.98 -19.33 6.72
N LEU A 53 12.89 -18.67 6.32
CA LEU A 53 12.45 -17.41 6.90
C LEU A 53 11.99 -17.57 8.37
N ALA A 54 11.20 -18.60 8.66
CA ALA A 54 10.78 -18.91 10.03
C ALA A 54 12.00 -19.19 10.93
N LYS A 55 12.95 -19.99 10.45
CA LYS A 55 14.19 -20.33 11.17
C LYS A 55 15.06 -19.10 11.44
N SER A 56 15.21 -18.20 10.47
CA SER A 56 16.04 -16.99 10.63
C SER A 56 15.51 -16.04 11.69
N HIS A 57 14.20 -16.06 11.95
CA HIS A 57 13.53 -15.29 13.00
C HIS A 57 13.21 -16.10 14.26
N ARG A 58 13.69 -17.35 14.36
CA ARG A 58 13.41 -18.27 15.48
C ARG A 58 11.91 -18.50 15.73
N SER A 59 11.10 -18.38 14.68
CA SER A 59 9.66 -18.61 14.73
C SER A 59 9.34 -20.10 14.77
N LYS A 60 8.25 -20.45 15.44
CA LYS A 60 7.67 -21.80 15.46
C LYS A 60 6.52 -21.96 14.45
N ALA A 61 6.32 -20.98 13.57
CA ALA A 61 5.27 -21.02 12.56
C ALA A 61 5.38 -22.31 11.73
N ARG A 62 4.25 -22.97 11.53
CA ARG A 62 4.16 -24.14 10.65
C ARG A 62 4.13 -23.65 9.20
N VAL A 63 4.96 -24.25 8.35
CA VAL A 63 5.03 -23.91 6.93
C VAL A 63 4.28 -24.95 6.12
N VAL A 64 3.40 -24.51 5.22
CA VAL A 64 2.62 -25.37 4.33
C VAL A 64 2.53 -24.79 2.94
N SER A 65 2.37 -25.66 1.93
CA SER A 65 2.03 -25.27 0.57
C SER A 65 0.58 -24.76 0.48
N PRO A 66 0.22 -23.96 -0.55
CA PRO A 66 -1.14 -23.46 -0.74
C PRO A 66 -2.21 -24.57 -0.80
N GLU A 67 -1.87 -25.74 -1.35
CA GLU A 67 -2.75 -26.92 -1.42
C GLU A 67 -3.20 -27.44 -0.03
N HIS A 68 -2.44 -27.12 1.01
CA HIS A 68 -2.71 -27.51 2.40
C HIS A 68 -3.22 -26.34 3.25
N SER A 69 -3.53 -25.18 2.65
CA SER A 69 -3.97 -23.96 3.34
C SER A 69 -5.29 -24.10 4.10
N GLU A 70 -6.10 -25.12 3.80
CA GLU A 70 -7.33 -25.45 4.56
C GLU A 70 -7.04 -25.67 6.06
N GLN A 71 -5.83 -26.14 6.41
CA GLN A 71 -5.41 -26.26 7.82
C GLN A 71 -5.35 -24.90 8.53
N VAL A 72 -5.00 -23.83 7.81
CA VAL A 72 -4.94 -22.46 8.35
C VAL A 72 -6.35 -21.95 8.63
N TYR A 73 -7.27 -22.15 7.69
CA TYR A 73 -8.66 -21.73 7.85
C TYR A 73 -9.37 -22.49 8.98
N ALA A 74 -9.03 -23.76 9.19
CA ALA A 74 -9.58 -24.60 10.26
C ALA A 74 -8.96 -24.34 11.66
N ASP A 75 -7.76 -23.77 11.75
CA ASP A 75 -7.10 -23.50 13.03
C ASP A 75 -7.81 -22.35 13.76
N LYS A 76 -8.43 -22.68 14.89
CA LYS A 76 -9.17 -21.73 15.75
C LYS A 76 -8.26 -20.73 16.46
N ARG A 77 -6.95 -21.00 16.53
CA ARG A 77 -5.97 -20.08 17.11
C ARG A 77 -5.62 -18.95 16.14
N VAL A 78 -5.89 -19.13 14.83
CA VAL A 78 -5.67 -18.08 13.83
C VAL A 78 -6.88 -17.15 13.78
N SER A 79 -6.68 -15.91 14.20
CA SER A 79 -7.70 -14.86 14.21
C SER A 79 -7.57 -13.90 13.03
N ALA A 80 -6.38 -13.77 12.45
CA ALA A 80 -6.12 -12.89 11.32
C ALA A 80 -5.17 -13.52 10.29
N VAL A 81 -5.28 -13.06 9.04
CA VAL A 81 -4.38 -13.45 7.94
C VAL A 81 -3.78 -12.21 7.28
N VAL A 82 -2.52 -12.32 6.86
CA VAL A 82 -1.82 -11.34 6.04
C VAL A 82 -1.57 -11.98 4.67
N VAL A 83 -2.11 -11.37 3.61
CA VAL A 83 -2.02 -11.85 2.24
C VAL A 83 -1.03 -11.00 1.46
N ALA A 84 0.11 -11.58 1.11
CA ALA A 84 1.19 -10.96 0.34
C ALA A 84 1.65 -11.88 -0.81
N THR A 85 0.69 -12.57 -1.41
CA THR A 85 0.87 -13.43 -2.59
C THR A 85 0.72 -12.63 -3.89
N PRO A 86 0.86 -13.23 -5.09
CA PRO A 86 0.49 -12.55 -6.33
C PRO A 86 -1.01 -12.20 -6.37
N ALA A 87 -1.35 -11.03 -6.93
CA ALA A 87 -2.72 -10.48 -6.91
C ALA A 87 -3.81 -11.45 -7.39
N ALA A 88 -3.51 -12.30 -8.38
CA ALA A 88 -4.46 -13.29 -8.92
C ALA A 88 -4.94 -14.32 -7.88
N THR A 89 -4.26 -14.46 -6.76
CA THR A 89 -4.61 -15.41 -5.68
C THR A 89 -5.34 -14.75 -4.51
N HIS A 90 -5.38 -13.41 -4.46
CA HIS A 90 -5.91 -12.66 -3.33
C HIS A 90 -7.39 -12.96 -3.09
N GLU A 91 -8.21 -12.95 -4.15
CA GLU A 91 -9.66 -13.16 -4.06
C GLU A 91 -9.98 -14.46 -3.29
N GLU A 92 -9.46 -15.60 -3.74
CA GLU A 92 -9.74 -16.90 -3.12
C GLU A 92 -9.31 -16.93 -1.64
N ILE A 93 -8.12 -16.41 -1.33
CA ILE A 93 -7.58 -16.40 0.04
C ILE A 93 -8.43 -15.51 0.96
N ILE A 94 -8.83 -14.32 0.49
CA ILE A 94 -9.69 -13.40 1.23
C ILE A 94 -11.03 -14.08 1.52
N GLN A 95 -11.70 -14.63 0.50
CA GLN A 95 -13.01 -15.26 0.66
C GLN A 95 -12.98 -16.42 1.66
N LYS A 96 -11.99 -17.32 1.54
CA LYS A 96 -11.83 -18.44 2.47
C LYS A 96 -11.56 -17.98 3.90
N SER A 97 -10.74 -16.93 4.06
CA SER A 97 -10.40 -16.38 5.37
C SER A 97 -11.61 -15.72 6.04
N LEU A 98 -12.36 -14.89 5.31
CA LEU A 98 -13.57 -14.25 5.81
C LEU A 98 -14.64 -15.27 6.19
N LYS A 99 -14.86 -16.28 5.34
CA LYS A 99 -15.77 -17.40 5.62
C LYS A 99 -15.36 -18.20 6.88
N ALA A 100 -14.06 -18.29 7.14
CA ALA A 100 -13.51 -18.90 8.35
C ALA A 100 -13.51 -17.96 9.57
N GLY A 101 -14.12 -16.77 9.47
CA GLY A 101 -14.24 -15.80 10.56
C GLY A 101 -12.93 -15.08 10.91
N LYS A 102 -12.00 -14.97 9.97
CA LYS A 102 -10.67 -14.36 10.17
C LYS A 102 -10.64 -12.93 9.62
N ALA A 103 -9.97 -12.03 10.35
CA ALA A 103 -9.62 -10.70 9.84
C ALA A 103 -8.60 -10.83 8.70
N VAL A 104 -8.62 -9.92 7.73
CA VAL A 104 -7.76 -10.02 6.54
C VAL A 104 -7.02 -8.70 6.30
N PHE A 105 -5.69 -8.75 6.25
CA PHE A 105 -4.86 -7.75 5.60
C PHE A 105 -4.47 -8.29 4.24
N CYS A 106 -4.62 -7.48 3.19
CA CYS A 106 -4.24 -7.86 1.83
C CYS A 106 -3.39 -6.78 1.19
N GLU A 107 -2.25 -7.19 0.65
CA GLU A 107 -1.40 -6.34 -0.17
C GLU A 107 -2.13 -5.80 -1.39
N LYS A 108 -1.66 -4.64 -1.86
CA LYS A 108 -2.23 -3.97 -3.02
C LYS A 108 -1.68 -4.56 -4.34
N PRO A 109 -2.46 -4.50 -5.43
CA PRO A 109 -3.90 -4.29 -5.42
C PRO A 109 -4.61 -5.53 -4.87
N ILE A 110 -5.76 -5.34 -4.19
CA ILE A 110 -6.60 -6.48 -3.74
C ILE A 110 -7.01 -7.33 -4.95
N ASP A 111 -7.43 -6.68 -6.03
CA ASP A 111 -7.70 -7.28 -7.32
C ASP A 111 -7.48 -6.22 -8.40
N VAL A 112 -7.34 -6.61 -9.66
CA VAL A 112 -7.23 -5.64 -10.78
C VAL A 112 -8.59 -5.06 -11.19
N SER A 113 -9.70 -5.65 -10.73
CA SER A 113 -11.08 -5.23 -10.96
C SER A 113 -11.68 -4.59 -9.71
N TRP A 114 -12.02 -3.32 -9.79
CA TRP A 114 -12.68 -2.61 -8.67
C TRP A 114 -14.03 -3.25 -8.28
N LYS A 115 -14.70 -3.94 -9.22
CA LYS A 115 -15.96 -4.66 -8.96
C LYS A 115 -15.74 -5.89 -8.07
N VAL A 116 -14.65 -6.61 -8.30
CA VAL A 116 -14.23 -7.74 -7.45
C VAL A 116 -13.89 -7.20 -6.06
N VAL A 117 -13.11 -6.12 -5.99
CA VAL A 117 -12.76 -5.48 -4.71
C VAL A 117 -14.01 -5.04 -3.94
N ARG A 118 -15.01 -4.42 -4.60
CA ARG A 118 -16.27 -4.07 -3.94
C ARG A 118 -16.96 -5.28 -3.32
N ARG A 119 -17.09 -6.37 -4.09
CA ARG A 119 -17.72 -7.61 -3.61
C ARG A 119 -16.98 -8.18 -2.40
N LEU A 120 -15.64 -8.17 -2.41
CA LEU A 120 -14.84 -8.65 -1.27
C LEU A 120 -15.05 -7.81 -0.01
N TYR A 121 -15.21 -6.49 -0.15
CA TYR A 121 -15.57 -5.64 0.98
C TYR A 121 -17.00 -5.89 1.47
N ASP A 122 -17.97 -6.14 0.58
CA ASP A 122 -19.33 -6.54 0.97
C ASP A 122 -19.32 -7.87 1.76
N GLU A 123 -18.52 -8.84 1.33
CA GLU A 123 -18.34 -10.12 2.02
C GLU A 123 -17.68 -9.94 3.40
N ALA A 124 -16.71 -9.02 3.50
CA ALA A 124 -16.05 -8.70 4.78
C ALA A 124 -17.03 -8.06 5.78
N GLU A 125 -17.86 -7.12 5.30
CA GLU A 125 -18.93 -6.51 6.08
C GLU A 125 -19.96 -7.54 6.55
N GLN A 126 -20.40 -8.43 5.67
CA GLN A 126 -21.32 -9.52 6.01
C GLN A 126 -20.74 -10.50 7.04
N ALA A 127 -19.44 -10.77 6.96
CA ALA A 127 -18.72 -11.60 7.93
C ALA A 127 -18.49 -10.90 9.28
N GLY A 128 -18.68 -9.57 9.36
CA GLY A 128 -18.33 -8.77 10.52
C GLY A 128 -16.82 -8.80 10.79
N LYS A 129 -15.99 -8.87 9.74
CA LYS A 129 -14.54 -8.96 9.83
C LYS A 129 -13.86 -7.85 9.04
N PRO A 130 -12.76 -7.27 9.54
CA PRO A 130 -12.06 -6.24 8.80
C PRO A 130 -11.30 -6.84 7.61
N LEU A 131 -11.34 -6.12 6.48
CA LEU A 131 -10.48 -6.31 5.32
C LEU A 131 -9.68 -5.02 5.12
N GLN A 132 -8.37 -5.04 5.38
CA GLN A 132 -7.48 -3.89 5.18
C GLN A 132 -6.66 -4.06 3.90
N CYS A 133 -6.69 -3.06 3.02
CA CYS A 133 -5.77 -2.98 1.87
C CYS A 133 -4.42 -2.37 2.31
N GLY A 134 -3.31 -2.91 1.81
CA GLY A 134 -1.93 -2.44 2.05
C GLY A 134 -1.57 -1.12 1.35
N PHE A 135 -2.32 -0.05 1.58
CA PHE A 135 -1.90 1.31 1.22
C PHE A 135 -0.96 1.89 2.28
N ASN A 136 0.22 1.28 2.37
CA ASN A 136 1.22 1.54 3.40
C ASN A 136 1.62 3.01 3.52
N ARG A 137 1.67 3.78 2.42
CA ARG A 137 2.12 5.19 2.44
C ARG A 137 1.32 6.07 3.40
N ARG A 138 0.06 5.77 3.69
CA ARG A 138 -0.73 6.48 4.71
C ARG A 138 -0.13 6.36 6.10
N PHE A 139 0.61 5.31 6.38
CA PHE A 139 1.23 5.01 7.66
C PHE A 139 2.68 5.50 7.72
N ASP A 140 3.19 6.15 6.67
CA ASP A 140 4.48 6.85 6.72
C ASP A 140 4.42 7.99 7.76
N PRO A 141 5.35 8.03 8.73
CA PRO A 141 5.33 9.04 9.79
C PRO A 141 5.39 10.49 9.29
N GLN A 142 6.08 10.75 8.17
CA GLN A 142 6.19 12.08 7.59
C GLN A 142 4.87 12.50 6.93
N LEU A 143 4.24 11.59 6.18
CA LEU A 143 2.94 11.85 5.58
C LEU A 143 1.83 11.98 6.63
N ARG A 144 1.87 11.19 7.70
CA ARG A 144 0.98 11.38 8.89
C ARG A 144 1.19 12.73 9.56
N HIS A 145 2.44 13.18 9.70
CA HIS A 145 2.73 14.49 10.27
C HIS A 145 2.24 15.63 9.37
N LEU A 146 2.46 15.53 8.05
CA LEU A 146 1.95 16.45 7.06
C LEU A 146 0.42 16.51 7.11
N GLN A 147 -0.26 15.37 7.14
CA GLN A 147 -1.72 15.30 7.24
C GLN A 147 -2.24 16.01 8.51
N ARG A 148 -1.64 15.77 9.68
CA ARG A 148 -2.06 16.44 10.93
C ARG A 148 -1.96 17.97 10.82
N ARG A 149 -0.92 18.48 10.16
CA ARG A 149 -0.71 19.93 9.95
C ARG A 149 -1.67 20.51 8.90
N LEU A 150 -2.04 19.74 7.89
CA LEU A 150 -3.11 20.11 6.97
C LEU A 150 -4.45 20.23 7.70
N LEU A 151 -4.80 19.22 8.51
CA LEU A 151 -6.05 19.18 9.26
C LEU A 151 -6.14 20.29 10.33
N SER A 152 -5.02 20.75 10.87
CA SER A 152 -4.99 21.91 11.77
C SER A 152 -5.18 23.26 11.05
N GLY A 153 -5.29 23.26 9.72
CA GLY A 153 -5.50 24.47 8.92
C GLY A 153 -4.26 25.35 8.74
N GLU A 154 -3.06 24.81 8.96
CA GLU A 154 -1.81 25.59 9.01
C GLU A 154 -1.53 26.35 7.70
N ILE A 155 -1.90 25.76 6.55
CA ILE A 155 -1.72 26.39 5.23
C ILE A 155 -2.97 27.10 4.69
N GLY A 156 -4.02 27.25 5.50
CA GLY A 156 -5.29 27.79 5.05
C GLY A 156 -6.02 26.84 4.10
N LYS A 157 -6.61 27.35 3.02
CA LYS A 157 -7.33 26.53 2.04
C LYS A 157 -6.34 25.89 1.05
N PRO A 158 -6.28 24.57 0.91
CA PRO A 158 -5.48 23.93 -0.13
C PRO A 158 -5.86 24.45 -1.53
N MET A 159 -4.87 24.63 -2.39
CA MET A 159 -5.04 25.11 -3.77
C MET A 159 -4.38 24.16 -4.78
N MET A 160 -3.23 23.60 -4.43
CA MET A 160 -2.51 22.64 -5.27
C MET A 160 -1.90 21.54 -4.40
N ALA A 161 -1.97 20.31 -4.86
CA ALA A 161 -1.27 19.18 -4.25
C ALA A 161 -0.42 18.48 -5.31
N LYS A 162 0.81 18.14 -4.97
CA LYS A 162 1.73 17.47 -5.88
C LYS A 162 2.35 16.27 -5.22
N THR A 163 2.43 15.16 -5.95
CA THR A 163 3.28 14.04 -5.59
C THR A 163 4.34 13.82 -6.67
N CYS A 164 5.50 13.36 -6.24
CA CYS A 164 6.57 12.89 -7.11
C CYS A 164 6.93 11.49 -6.63
N SER A 165 6.74 10.51 -7.50
CA SER A 165 7.03 9.10 -7.22
C SER A 165 7.81 8.51 -8.38
N ARG A 166 9.14 8.60 -8.29
CA ARG A 166 10.04 8.12 -9.33
C ARG A 166 10.86 6.96 -8.80
N ASP A 167 10.73 5.82 -9.46
CA ASP A 167 11.34 4.57 -9.05
C ASP A 167 12.67 4.37 -9.75
N ALA A 168 13.67 3.94 -8.98
CA ALA A 168 14.84 3.30 -9.54
C ALA A 168 14.47 1.84 -9.82
N CYS A 169 14.57 1.41 -11.07
CA CYS A 169 14.25 0.05 -11.46
C CYS A 169 15.52 -0.68 -11.93
N PRO A 170 16.16 -1.50 -11.07
CA PRO A 170 17.41 -2.16 -11.42
C PRO A 170 17.24 -3.20 -12.54
N ASP A 171 16.05 -3.81 -12.62
CA ASP A 171 15.67 -4.79 -13.63
C ASP A 171 14.33 -4.40 -14.27
N MET A 172 14.41 -3.75 -15.43
CA MET A 172 13.25 -3.28 -16.18
C MET A 172 12.36 -4.42 -16.69
N ALA A 173 12.95 -5.58 -17.03
CA ALA A 173 12.18 -6.71 -17.55
C ALA A 173 11.30 -7.33 -16.46
N SER A 174 11.87 -7.55 -15.27
CA SER A 174 11.10 -8.04 -14.12
C SER A 174 10.03 -7.04 -13.70
N ALA A 175 10.32 -5.73 -13.73
CA ALA A 175 9.33 -4.71 -13.39
C ALA A 175 8.20 -4.61 -14.42
N ALA A 176 8.48 -4.73 -15.72
CA ALA A 176 7.47 -4.73 -16.76
C ALA A 176 6.54 -5.94 -16.66
N ALA A 177 7.10 -7.13 -16.46
CA ALA A 177 6.31 -8.35 -16.23
C ALA A 177 5.45 -8.24 -14.96
N TYR A 178 6.02 -7.70 -13.87
CA TYR A 178 5.28 -7.46 -12.63
C TYR A 178 4.15 -6.46 -12.85
N SER A 179 4.42 -5.29 -13.43
CA SER A 179 3.41 -4.26 -13.71
C SER A 179 2.25 -4.82 -14.55
N ALA A 180 2.56 -5.56 -15.62
CA ALA A 180 1.56 -6.19 -16.49
C ALA A 180 0.64 -7.15 -15.72
N ALA A 181 1.21 -7.96 -14.82
CA ALA A 181 0.44 -8.89 -13.99
C ALA A 181 -0.44 -8.20 -12.93
N HIS A 182 -0.18 -6.92 -12.60
CA HIS A 182 -0.86 -6.15 -11.56
C HIS A 182 -1.72 -5.00 -12.13
N GLY A 183 -2.10 -5.06 -13.41
CA GLY A 183 -3.01 -4.08 -14.05
C GLY A 183 -2.33 -2.89 -14.72
N GLY A 184 -1.01 -2.94 -14.87
CA GLY A 184 -0.17 -1.89 -15.44
C GLY A 184 0.15 -0.77 -14.45
N TYR A 185 0.93 0.21 -14.91
CA TYR A 185 1.59 1.17 -14.02
C TYR A 185 0.62 1.98 -13.13
N PHE A 186 -0.59 2.27 -13.65
CA PHE A 186 -1.64 2.98 -12.90
C PHE A 186 -2.16 2.22 -11.69
N LEU A 187 -2.35 0.91 -11.79
CA LEU A 187 -2.84 0.07 -10.68
C LEU A 187 -1.69 -0.49 -9.82
N ASP A 188 -0.50 -0.67 -10.41
CA ASP A 188 0.68 -1.12 -9.67
C ASP A 188 1.25 -0.01 -8.77
N SER A 189 1.48 1.19 -9.32
CA SER A 189 2.22 2.26 -8.62
C SER A 189 1.42 3.54 -8.45
N THR A 190 0.84 4.10 -9.50
CA THR A 190 0.13 5.40 -9.44
C THR A 190 -1.02 5.41 -8.44
N VAL A 191 -1.61 4.24 -8.19
CA VAL A 191 -2.67 4.03 -7.19
C VAL A 191 -2.27 4.53 -5.80
N HIS A 192 -1.00 4.43 -5.41
CA HIS A 192 -0.50 4.93 -4.13
C HIS A 192 -0.55 6.46 -4.05
N ASP A 193 -0.16 7.14 -5.13
CA ASP A 193 -0.18 8.59 -5.21
C ASP A 193 -1.62 9.14 -5.25
N ILE A 194 -2.51 8.45 -5.97
CA ILE A 194 -3.95 8.74 -5.97
C ILE A 194 -4.52 8.59 -4.55
N ASP A 195 -4.19 7.50 -3.87
CA ASP A 195 -4.62 7.25 -2.49
C ASP A 195 -4.14 8.36 -1.53
N VAL A 196 -2.85 8.64 -1.51
CA VAL A 196 -2.25 9.68 -0.66
C VAL A 196 -2.87 11.04 -0.94
N MET A 197 -3.07 11.40 -2.21
CA MET A 197 -3.67 12.69 -2.57
C MET A 197 -5.12 12.81 -2.08
N CYS A 198 -5.95 11.78 -2.30
CA CYS A 198 -7.33 11.79 -1.82
C CYS A 198 -7.40 11.79 -0.27
N TRP A 199 -6.49 11.08 0.38
CA TRP A 199 -6.40 11.00 1.85
C TRP A 199 -5.98 12.32 2.49
N LEU A 200 -4.98 13.01 1.92
CA LEU A 200 -4.51 14.30 2.42
C LEU A 200 -5.55 15.41 2.22
N LEU A 201 -6.28 15.39 1.09
CA LEU A 201 -7.29 16.39 0.76
C LEU A 201 -8.67 16.10 1.40
N GLY A 202 -8.96 14.84 1.74
CA GLY A 202 -10.24 14.43 2.32
C GLY A 202 -11.39 14.39 1.30
N GLU A 203 -11.07 14.36 0.00
CA GLU A 203 -12.03 14.33 -1.10
C GLU A 203 -11.47 13.55 -2.30
N HIS A 204 -12.35 13.19 -3.24
CA HIS A 204 -11.98 12.51 -4.49
C HIS A 204 -12.08 13.48 -5.67
N PRO A 205 -11.24 13.34 -6.71
CA PRO A 205 -11.33 14.17 -7.90
C PRO A 205 -12.69 13.99 -8.62
N ILE A 206 -13.06 15.00 -9.40
CA ILE A 206 -14.19 14.97 -10.34
C ILE A 206 -13.75 14.64 -11.77
N SER A 207 -12.50 14.97 -12.14
CA SER A 207 -11.93 14.62 -13.43
C SER A 207 -10.42 14.42 -13.39
N VAL A 208 -9.91 13.66 -14.36
CA VAL A 208 -8.49 13.34 -14.50
C VAL A 208 -8.03 13.51 -15.94
N SER A 209 -6.79 13.96 -16.13
CA SER A 209 -6.13 14.07 -17.44
C SER A 209 -4.71 13.55 -17.33
N CYS A 210 -4.33 12.59 -18.17
CA CYS A 210 -3.01 11.96 -18.13
C CYS A 210 -2.23 12.18 -19.43
N THR A 211 -0.97 12.55 -19.29
CA THR A 211 0.02 12.57 -20.36
C THR A 211 1.07 11.52 -20.03
N VAL A 212 1.37 10.63 -20.97
CA VAL A 212 2.23 9.46 -20.74
C VAL A 212 3.26 9.29 -21.85
N HIS A 213 4.33 8.57 -21.53
CA HIS A 213 5.30 8.08 -22.49
C HIS A 213 5.87 6.73 -22.04
N THR A 214 6.48 6.01 -22.99
CA THR A 214 7.21 4.78 -22.76
C THR A 214 8.59 4.91 -23.38
N HIS A 215 9.61 5.15 -22.55
CA HIS A 215 11.00 5.29 -23.00
C HIS A 215 11.69 3.93 -23.20
N ASP A 216 11.43 2.96 -22.32
CA ASP A 216 11.98 1.61 -22.43
C ASP A 216 11.02 0.69 -23.21
N PRO A 217 11.46 0.14 -24.35
CA PRO A 217 10.63 -0.74 -25.18
C PRO A 217 10.07 -1.95 -24.45
N VAL A 218 10.66 -2.40 -23.34
CA VAL A 218 10.16 -3.57 -22.60
C VAL A 218 8.75 -3.33 -22.02
N PHE A 219 8.44 -2.12 -21.55
CA PHE A 219 7.08 -1.80 -21.09
C PHE A 219 6.09 -1.71 -22.24
N MET A 220 6.55 -1.27 -23.42
CA MET A 220 5.72 -1.19 -24.62
C MET A 220 5.22 -2.57 -25.08
N GLN A 221 6.07 -3.61 -24.94
CA GLN A 221 5.69 -5.00 -25.26
C GLN A 221 4.52 -5.50 -24.41
N HIS A 222 4.32 -4.91 -23.23
CA HIS A 222 3.21 -5.22 -22.32
C HIS A 222 2.05 -4.21 -22.42
N GLY A 223 2.10 -3.26 -23.35
CA GLY A 223 1.09 -2.19 -23.46
C GLY A 223 1.03 -1.30 -22.22
N ASP A 224 2.20 -1.04 -21.61
CA ASP A 224 2.35 -0.25 -20.38
C ASP A 224 3.23 0.99 -20.60
N PHE A 225 3.22 1.86 -19.60
CA PHE A 225 3.94 3.14 -19.58
C PHE A 225 5.05 3.13 -18.54
N ASP A 226 6.04 4.00 -18.71
CA ASP A 226 7.12 4.16 -17.73
C ASP A 226 7.30 5.61 -17.24
N THR A 227 6.65 6.57 -17.89
CA THR A 227 6.60 7.98 -17.47
C THR A 227 5.15 8.47 -17.55
N ILE A 228 4.65 9.01 -16.44
CA ILE A 228 3.27 9.47 -16.28
C ILE A 228 3.27 10.86 -15.64
N VAL A 229 2.49 11.76 -16.21
CA VAL A 229 2.00 12.95 -15.51
C VAL A 229 0.48 12.91 -15.51
N ALA A 230 -0.12 12.86 -14.32
CA ALA A 230 -1.58 12.94 -14.16
C ALA A 230 -1.97 14.25 -13.48
N VAL A 231 -2.98 14.92 -14.02
CA VAL A 231 -3.60 16.11 -13.45
C VAL A 231 -5.00 15.74 -12.99
N LEU A 232 -5.29 15.98 -11.72
CA LEU A 232 -6.55 15.65 -11.05
C LEU A 232 -7.25 16.97 -10.67
N LYS A 233 -8.55 17.10 -10.99
CA LYS A 233 -9.35 18.24 -10.56
C LYS A 233 -10.29 17.81 -9.44
N PHE A 234 -10.27 18.51 -8.31
CA PHE A 234 -11.13 18.23 -7.16
C PHE A 234 -12.35 19.16 -7.11
N PRO A 235 -13.45 18.75 -6.44
CA PRO A 235 -14.65 19.58 -6.36
C PRO A 235 -14.43 20.86 -5.55
N SER A 236 -13.49 20.88 -4.61
CA SER A 236 -13.05 22.10 -3.91
C SER A 236 -12.36 23.14 -4.80
N GLY A 237 -11.96 22.76 -6.02
CA GLY A 237 -11.13 23.55 -6.91
C GLY A 237 -9.63 23.28 -6.80
N VAL A 238 -9.19 22.42 -5.87
CA VAL A 238 -7.79 21.97 -5.79
C VAL A 238 -7.38 21.27 -7.09
N ILE A 239 -6.15 21.56 -7.54
CA ILE A 239 -5.52 20.84 -8.65
C ILE A 239 -4.44 19.92 -8.10
N GLY A 240 -4.60 18.63 -8.36
CA GLY A 240 -3.62 17.59 -8.06
C GLY A 240 -2.69 17.34 -9.24
N VAL A 241 -1.40 17.15 -8.98
CA VAL A 241 -0.41 16.73 -9.98
C VAL A 241 0.37 15.53 -9.47
N ILE A 242 0.36 14.43 -10.22
CA ILE A 242 1.16 13.24 -9.95
C ILE A 242 2.22 13.12 -11.04
N ASP A 243 3.50 13.18 -10.64
CA ASP A 243 4.67 12.96 -11.51
C ASP A 243 5.30 11.61 -11.16
N GLN A 244 5.31 10.69 -12.12
CA GLN A 244 5.90 9.37 -11.96
C GLN A 244 6.83 8.98 -13.10
N SER A 245 7.89 8.26 -12.75
CA SER A 245 8.79 7.65 -13.73
C SER A 245 9.45 6.40 -13.17
N ARG A 246 9.64 5.36 -13.99
CA ARG A 246 10.45 4.16 -13.64
C ARG A 246 11.95 4.35 -13.91
N HIS A 247 12.36 5.55 -14.36
CA HIS A 247 13.71 5.87 -14.83
C HIS A 247 14.50 6.76 -13.87
N ALA A 248 14.25 6.68 -12.57
CA ALA A 248 15.03 7.44 -11.60
C ALA A 248 16.43 6.82 -11.43
N VAL A 249 17.37 7.22 -12.28
CA VAL A 249 18.77 6.76 -12.27
C VAL A 249 19.54 7.12 -11.00
N TYR A 250 18.94 7.93 -10.12
CA TYR A 250 19.51 8.47 -8.89
C TYR A 250 18.86 7.91 -7.62
N GLY A 251 17.98 6.92 -7.72
CA GLY A 251 17.33 6.28 -6.58
C GLY A 251 15.82 6.46 -6.54
N HIS A 252 15.20 5.97 -5.45
CA HIS A 252 13.76 6.02 -5.23
C HIS A 252 13.33 7.39 -4.67
N ASP A 253 12.78 8.26 -5.53
CA ASP A 253 12.39 9.65 -5.21
C ASP A 253 10.90 9.76 -4.91
N GLN A 254 10.57 10.02 -3.64
CA GLN A 254 9.19 10.05 -3.13
C GLN A 254 8.97 11.34 -2.35
N ARG A 255 8.16 12.26 -2.89
CA ARG A 255 7.90 13.59 -2.32
C ARG A 255 6.44 13.97 -2.42
N VAL A 256 6.02 14.81 -1.47
CA VAL A 256 4.67 15.39 -1.44
C VAL A 256 4.76 16.88 -1.14
N GLU A 257 3.96 17.68 -1.82
CA GLU A 257 3.81 19.12 -1.58
C GLU A 257 2.32 19.46 -1.58
N VAL A 258 1.89 20.29 -0.63
CA VAL A 258 0.55 20.87 -0.61
C VAL A 258 0.66 22.37 -0.37
N LEU A 259 0.28 23.14 -1.39
CA LEU A 259 0.20 24.59 -1.37
C LEU A 259 -1.22 25.02 -0.99
N GLY A 260 -1.32 25.91 -0.02
CA GLY A 260 -2.57 26.52 0.42
C GLY A 260 -2.49 28.05 0.47
N SER A 261 -3.62 28.68 0.76
CA SER A 261 -3.75 30.14 0.74
C SER A 261 -2.82 30.88 1.70
N ASN A 262 -2.34 30.20 2.75
CA ASN A 262 -1.53 30.80 3.83
C ASN A 262 -0.13 30.19 3.95
N GLY A 263 0.24 29.24 3.09
CA GLY A 263 1.53 28.57 3.20
C GLY A 263 1.62 27.29 2.40
N MET A 264 2.70 26.53 2.64
CA MET A 264 2.97 25.28 1.95
C MET A 264 3.60 24.28 2.92
N LEU A 265 3.19 23.01 2.81
CA LEU A 265 3.83 21.90 3.50
C LEU A 265 4.47 20.98 2.47
N THR A 266 5.70 20.56 2.74
CA THR A 266 6.38 19.54 1.93
C THR A 266 6.83 18.38 2.81
N SER A 267 6.79 17.19 2.22
CA SER A 267 7.52 16.01 2.66
C SER A 267 8.57 15.74 1.59
N GLU A 268 9.81 16.10 1.88
CA GLU A 268 10.95 15.83 0.99
C GLU A 268 11.32 14.35 1.01
N ASN A 269 12.21 13.97 0.09
CA ASN A 269 12.69 12.60 0.03
C ASN A 269 13.61 12.29 1.22
N GLN A 270 13.61 11.03 1.65
CA GLN A 270 14.45 10.58 2.76
C GLN A 270 15.76 9.99 2.24
N HIS A 271 16.87 10.46 2.81
CA HIS A 271 18.17 9.85 2.60
C HIS A 271 18.46 8.84 3.70
N PRO A 272 19.18 7.73 3.39
CA PRO A 272 19.60 6.78 4.42
C PRO A 272 20.49 7.39 5.51
N SER A 273 21.15 8.50 5.21
CA SER A 273 22.00 9.25 6.12
C SER A 273 21.89 10.74 5.81
N SER A 274 21.90 11.56 6.85
CA SER A 274 21.95 13.03 6.76
C SER A 274 23.38 13.58 6.68
N VAL A 275 24.39 12.73 6.56
CA VAL A 275 25.79 13.13 6.50
C VAL A 275 26.16 13.57 5.09
N HIS A 276 26.72 14.78 4.99
CA HIS A 276 27.23 15.36 3.75
C HIS A 276 28.71 15.74 3.91
N HIS A 277 29.50 15.51 2.87
CA HIS A 277 30.90 15.93 2.76
C HIS A 277 30.98 17.18 1.89
N TRP A 278 31.49 18.26 2.49
CA TRP A 278 31.59 19.59 1.89
C TRP A 278 33.06 19.90 1.57
N THR A 279 33.37 20.18 0.31
CA THR A 279 34.70 20.57 -0.16
C THR A 279 34.60 21.73 -1.15
N PRO A 280 35.71 22.38 -1.54
CA PRO A 280 35.69 23.41 -2.59
C PRO A 280 35.12 22.92 -3.94
N GLU A 281 35.17 21.61 -4.20
CA GLU A 281 34.64 20.98 -5.40
C GLU A 281 33.13 20.73 -5.34
N GLY A 282 32.51 20.84 -4.16
CA GLY A 282 31.06 20.76 -3.99
C GLY A 282 30.62 19.97 -2.76
N VAL A 283 29.37 19.52 -2.80
CA VAL A 283 28.73 18.75 -1.74
C VAL A 283 28.42 17.34 -2.25
N SER A 284 28.82 16.33 -1.50
CA SER A 284 28.43 14.95 -1.74
C SER A 284 27.72 14.39 -0.51
N GLY A 285 26.81 13.44 -0.71
CA GLY A 285 26.03 12.82 0.37
C GLY A 285 25.73 11.36 0.07
N THR A 286 25.12 10.68 1.03
CA THR A 286 24.65 9.32 0.81
C THR A 286 23.56 9.30 -0.28
N PRO A 287 23.73 8.50 -1.34
CA PRO A 287 22.76 8.46 -2.42
C PRO A 287 21.43 7.91 -1.93
N ILE A 288 20.35 8.40 -2.53
CA ILE A 288 19.06 7.74 -2.45
C ILE A 288 19.24 6.41 -3.18
N VAL A 289 18.91 5.29 -2.53
CA VAL A 289 19.03 3.96 -3.12
C VAL A 289 17.65 3.38 -3.41
N TYR A 290 17.55 2.48 -4.39
CA TYR A 290 16.36 1.64 -4.50
C TYR A 290 16.26 0.82 -3.21
N ASN A 291 15.29 1.15 -2.36
CA ASN A 291 15.20 0.53 -1.06
C ASN A 291 13.76 0.48 -0.58
N LEU A 292 13.22 -0.73 -0.46
CA LEU A 292 11.91 -0.97 0.14
C LEU A 292 11.85 -0.51 1.61
N HIS A 293 13.00 -0.39 2.29
CA HIS A 293 13.08 0.17 3.64
C HIS A 293 12.71 1.66 3.70
N ARG A 294 12.53 2.37 2.57
CA ARG A 294 11.99 3.74 2.58
C ARG A 294 10.66 3.82 3.33
N TYR A 295 9.88 2.75 3.29
CA TYR A 295 8.59 2.64 3.96
C TYR A 295 8.58 1.58 5.08
N ASP A 296 9.73 1.17 5.64
CA ASP A 296 9.83 0.13 6.70
C ASP A 296 8.91 0.47 7.88
N SER A 297 8.99 1.70 8.39
CA SER A 297 8.10 2.16 9.47
C SER A 297 6.63 2.22 9.05
N ALA A 298 6.34 2.47 7.78
CA ALA A 298 4.97 2.49 7.28
C ALA A 298 4.37 1.06 7.24
N TYR A 299 5.15 0.06 6.82
CA TYR A 299 4.76 -1.36 6.86
C TYR A 299 4.53 -1.84 8.31
N GLU A 300 5.34 -1.38 9.26
CA GLU A 300 5.14 -1.69 10.67
C GLU A 300 3.83 -1.08 11.22
N GLU A 301 3.63 0.22 10.98
CA GLU A 301 2.49 0.96 11.53
C GLU A 301 1.15 0.54 10.89
N GLU A 302 1.13 0.17 9.61
CA GLU A 302 -0.09 -0.35 8.98
C GLU A 302 -0.50 -1.71 9.55
N LEU A 303 0.48 -2.57 9.86
CA LEU A 303 0.22 -3.86 10.49
C LEU A 303 -0.25 -3.67 11.94
N LYS A 304 0.36 -2.76 12.71
CA LYS A 304 -0.12 -2.43 14.06
C LYS A 304 -1.58 -1.97 14.04
N HIS A 305 -1.93 -1.09 13.11
CA HIS A 305 -3.31 -0.65 12.94
C HIS A 305 -4.24 -1.82 12.58
N PHE A 306 -3.81 -2.69 11.67
CA PHE A 306 -4.57 -3.89 11.31
C PHE A 306 -4.79 -4.82 12.51
N ILE A 307 -3.76 -5.12 13.30
CA ILE A 307 -3.87 -6.00 14.48
C ILE A 307 -4.84 -5.40 15.51
N LYS A 308 -4.76 -4.10 15.78
CA LYS A 308 -5.73 -3.43 16.68
C LYS A 308 -7.15 -3.46 16.13
N THR A 309 -7.32 -3.28 14.82
CA THR A 309 -8.63 -3.35 14.16
C THR A 309 -9.19 -4.76 14.21
N ALA A 310 -8.36 -5.78 13.97
CA ALA A 310 -8.71 -7.19 14.07
C ALA A 310 -9.11 -7.59 15.52
N ALA A 311 -8.49 -6.96 16.52
CA ALA A 311 -8.83 -7.11 17.94
C ALA A 311 -10.07 -6.31 18.36
N GLY A 312 -10.68 -5.50 17.46
CA GLY A 312 -11.79 -4.61 17.78
C GLY A 312 -11.42 -3.43 18.69
N LYS A 313 -10.13 -3.10 18.80
CA LYS A 313 -9.60 -1.99 19.62
C LYS A 313 -9.64 -0.65 18.87
N GLU A 314 -9.65 -0.66 17.55
CA GLU A 314 -9.72 0.53 16.68
C GLU A 314 -10.64 0.28 15.46
N SER A 315 -11.13 1.36 14.84
CA SER A 315 -11.88 1.29 13.58
C SER A 315 -10.94 1.34 12.39
N LEU A 316 -11.25 0.60 11.33
CA LEU A 316 -10.48 0.61 10.09
C LEU A 316 -10.42 2.02 9.47
N GLU A 317 -9.22 2.57 9.29
CA GLU A 317 -9.04 3.91 8.69
C GLU A 317 -9.27 3.93 7.18
N LEU A 318 -9.04 2.81 6.51
CA LEU A 318 -9.15 2.67 5.06
C LEU A 318 -10.41 1.89 4.70
N THR A 319 -11.48 2.60 4.35
CA THR A 319 -12.76 1.97 4.00
C THR A 319 -12.75 1.33 2.62
N GLY A 320 -13.58 0.31 2.43
CA GLY A 320 -13.78 -0.33 1.13
C GLY A 320 -14.24 0.63 0.04
N ASP A 321 -15.14 1.57 0.38
CA ASP A 321 -15.57 2.64 -0.53
C ASP A 321 -14.40 3.47 -1.05
N HIS A 322 -13.46 3.81 -0.17
CA HIS A 322 -12.29 4.58 -0.55
C HIS A 322 -11.38 3.79 -1.49
N VAL A 323 -11.10 2.52 -1.17
CA VAL A 323 -10.25 1.65 -2.01
C VAL A 323 -10.86 1.48 -3.40
N VAL A 324 -12.17 1.24 -3.49
CA VAL A 324 -12.89 1.14 -4.76
C VAL A 324 -12.79 2.45 -5.55
N LYS A 325 -13.01 3.60 -4.92
CA LYS A 325 -12.88 4.90 -5.58
C LYS A 325 -11.46 5.16 -6.10
N VAL A 326 -10.44 4.84 -5.32
CA VAL A 326 -9.03 4.98 -5.76
C VAL A 326 -8.75 4.13 -7.00
N MET A 327 -9.24 2.88 -7.04
CA MET A 327 -9.10 2.02 -8.22
C MET A 327 -9.89 2.53 -9.44
N GLN A 328 -11.08 3.07 -9.22
CA GLN A 328 -11.88 3.74 -10.25
C GLN A 328 -11.12 4.93 -10.84
N ILE A 329 -10.49 5.76 -10.00
CA ILE A 329 -9.66 6.89 -10.44
C ILE A 329 -8.45 6.38 -11.23
N ALA A 330 -7.74 5.35 -10.76
CA ALA A 330 -6.62 4.75 -11.48
C ALA A 330 -7.04 4.19 -12.86
N THR A 331 -8.23 3.58 -12.95
CA THR A 331 -8.82 3.11 -14.20
C THR A 331 -9.11 4.27 -15.16
N ALA A 332 -9.69 5.37 -14.65
CA ALA A 332 -9.94 6.58 -15.43
C ALA A 332 -8.64 7.26 -15.90
N CYS A 333 -7.58 7.24 -15.08
CA CYS A 333 -6.25 7.73 -15.48
C CYS A 333 -5.70 6.91 -16.65
N ARG A 334 -5.81 5.58 -16.61
CA ARG A 334 -5.42 4.71 -17.74
C ARG A 334 -6.24 5.02 -19.00
N GLU A 335 -7.55 5.19 -18.87
CA GLU A 335 -8.41 5.55 -20.00
C GLU A 335 -8.04 6.92 -20.60
N SER A 336 -7.76 7.91 -19.75
CA SER A 336 -7.27 9.22 -20.15
C SER A 336 -5.96 9.12 -20.94
N ALA A 337 -5.00 8.35 -20.42
CA ALA A 337 -3.70 8.14 -21.05
C ALA A 337 -3.82 7.49 -22.44
N VAL A 338 -4.70 6.50 -22.59
CA VAL A 338 -4.92 5.81 -23.88
C VAL A 338 -5.66 6.70 -24.88
N ARG A 339 -6.64 7.49 -24.43
CA ARG A 339 -7.46 8.34 -25.32
C ARG A 339 -6.88 9.72 -25.58
N GLY A 340 -5.93 10.18 -24.76
CA GLY A 340 -5.37 11.53 -24.82
C GLY A 340 -6.39 12.62 -24.48
N GLN A 341 -7.35 12.33 -23.58
CA GLN A 341 -8.46 13.23 -23.23
C GLN A 341 -8.74 13.24 -21.73
N THR A 342 -9.31 14.32 -21.22
CA THR A 342 -9.81 14.40 -19.85
C THR A 342 -11.01 13.47 -19.65
N ILE A 343 -11.03 12.72 -18.55
CA ILE A 343 -12.10 11.81 -18.16
C ILE A 343 -12.84 12.37 -16.96
N GLU A 344 -14.16 12.55 -17.09
CA GLU A 344 -15.06 12.95 -16.01
C GLU A 344 -15.52 11.70 -15.24
N LEU A 345 -15.21 11.61 -13.94
CA LEU A 345 -15.41 10.39 -13.15
C LEU A 345 -16.89 10.05 -12.96
N ASN A 346 -17.75 11.07 -12.85
CA ASN A 346 -19.20 10.89 -12.76
C ASN A 346 -19.83 10.26 -14.01
N LYS A 347 -19.14 10.25 -15.15
CA LYS A 347 -19.65 9.65 -16.40
C LYS A 347 -19.20 8.20 -16.57
N LEU A 348 -18.11 7.80 -15.93
CA LEU A 348 -17.48 6.49 -16.13
C LEU A 348 -18.04 5.41 -15.19
N PHE A 349 -18.53 5.81 -14.02
CA PHE A 349 -19.01 4.89 -12.98
C PHE A 349 -20.47 5.15 -12.55
N ALA A 350 -21.24 5.86 -13.38
CA ALA A 350 -22.67 6.10 -13.20
C ALA A 350 -23.51 4.83 -13.33
#